data_AF-A0AA35RAH4-F1
#
_entry.id   AF-A0AA35RAH4-F1
#
_cell.length_a   1.000
_cell.length_b   1.000
_cell.length_c   1.000
_cell.angle_alpha   90.00
_cell.angle_beta   90.00
_cell.angle_gamma   90.00
#
_symmetry.space_group_name_H-M   'P 1'
#
loop_
_entity.id
_entity.type
_entity.pdbx_description
1 polymer ?
#
loop_
_entity_poly.entity_id
_entity_poly.type
_entity_poly.pdbx_seq_one_letter_code
_entity_poly.pdbx_strand_id
1 'polypeptide(L)'
;MDIAYDHISSYVFVADYGGQISVLKLESQGFQFITTLKGHQSSVRSLAYDQESRVLFSGGYDQIIVVWDIGSQKGTAYELTGHKAKLTDLCFSPQVKRLLSSSERGNVGIWDLDIQREETAEWGGGSTCEKCGIPFFWNVKDMWTRKVIGVRQHHCRKCGRAVCAKCSELESTYPPMGFEIPVRMCQDCHATVTTDDRTPLATFLEFKSDVTDMDLDEERWIWITVGSDKIIKVWDIKSTLCP
;
A
#
# COMPACT_ATOMS: atom_id res chain seq x y z
N MET A 1 -10.99 -12.13 2.85
CA MET A 1 -11.74 -12.16 1.59
C MET A 1 -12.83 -11.13 1.72
N ASP A 2 -12.95 -10.26 0.72
CA ASP A 2 -13.89 -9.13 0.76
C ASP A 2 -14.33 -8.76 -0.66
N ILE A 3 -15.39 -7.98 -0.77
CA ILE A 3 -16.00 -7.61 -2.04
C ILE A 3 -16.36 -6.13 -2.01
N ALA A 4 -15.91 -5.38 -3.03
CA ALA A 4 -16.35 -4.01 -3.25
C ALA A 4 -17.16 -3.91 -4.54
N TYR A 5 -18.10 -2.95 -4.58
CA TYR A 5 -19.03 -2.78 -5.70
C TYR A 5 -19.04 -1.34 -6.22
N ASP A 6 -18.81 -1.18 -7.52
CA ASP A 6 -19.12 0.03 -8.27
C ASP A 6 -20.56 -0.05 -8.76
N HIS A 7 -21.46 0.65 -8.08
CA HIS A 7 -22.88 0.64 -8.40
C HIS A 7 -23.24 1.53 -9.61
N ILE A 8 -22.35 2.44 -10.01
CA ILE A 8 -22.56 3.33 -11.15
C ILE A 8 -22.22 2.59 -12.44
N SER A 9 -21.09 1.89 -12.46
CA SER A 9 -20.56 1.22 -13.64
C SER A 9 -20.80 -0.30 -13.64
N SER A 10 -21.43 -0.83 -12.59
CA SER A 10 -21.74 -2.26 -12.41
C SER A 10 -20.49 -3.16 -12.42
N TYR A 11 -19.39 -2.71 -11.79
CA TYR A 11 -18.20 -3.55 -11.58
C TYR A 11 -18.17 -4.10 -10.15
N VAL A 12 -17.68 -5.32 -9.99
CA VAL A 12 -17.45 -5.98 -8.70
C VAL A 12 -15.97 -6.33 -8.60
N PHE A 13 -15.38 -6.02 -7.45
CA PHE A 13 -14.00 -6.37 -7.11
C PHE A 13 -14.04 -7.46 -6.05
N VAL A 14 -13.47 -8.62 -6.36
CA VAL A 14 -13.46 -9.77 -5.45
C VAL A 14 -12.03 -10.06 -5.02
N ALA A 15 -11.71 -9.80 -3.76
CA ALA A 15 -10.42 -10.11 -3.16
C ALA A 15 -10.34 -11.59 -2.76
N ASP A 16 -9.18 -12.23 -2.89
CA ASP A 16 -8.96 -13.63 -2.49
C ASP A 16 -7.84 -13.81 -1.44
N TYR A 17 -7.71 -15.05 -0.95
CA TYR A 17 -6.66 -15.44 0.00
C TYR A 17 -5.26 -15.57 -0.63
N GLY A 18 -5.16 -15.60 -1.95
CA GLY A 18 -3.92 -15.69 -2.71
C GLY A 18 -3.28 -14.34 -3.00
N GLY A 19 -3.89 -13.22 -2.58
CA GLY A 19 -3.38 -11.88 -2.84
C GLY A 19 -3.84 -11.28 -4.16
N GLN A 20 -4.84 -11.87 -4.80
CA GLN A 20 -5.37 -11.42 -6.09
C GLN A 20 -6.74 -10.78 -5.90
N ILE A 21 -7.05 -9.82 -6.77
CA ILE A 21 -8.37 -9.20 -6.85
C ILE A 21 -8.90 -9.40 -8.25
N SER A 22 -10.03 -10.10 -8.37
CA SER A 22 -10.71 -10.29 -9.65
C SER A 22 -11.66 -9.13 -9.91
N VAL A 23 -11.55 -8.53 -11.10
CA VAL A 23 -12.44 -7.47 -11.57
C VAL A 23 -13.48 -8.11 -12.48
N LEU A 24 -14.75 -7.99 -12.09
CA LEU A 24 -15.89 -8.55 -12.80
C LEU A 24 -16.82 -7.41 -13.21
N LYS A 25 -17.43 -7.51 -14.38
CA LYS A 25 -18.52 -6.64 -14.80
C LYS A 25 -19.83 -7.40 -14.69
N LEU A 26 -20.80 -6.85 -13.98
CA LEU A 26 -22.13 -7.42 -13.89
C LEU A 26 -22.94 -7.11 -15.15
N GLU A 27 -23.63 -8.13 -15.63
CA GLU A 27 -24.56 -8.05 -16.75
C GLU A 27 -25.94 -8.53 -16.30
N SER A 28 -26.97 -8.29 -17.10
CA SER A 28 -28.35 -8.65 -16.74
C SER A 28 -28.57 -10.14 -16.49
N GLN A 29 -27.70 -11.02 -17.01
CA GLN A 29 -27.81 -12.47 -16.89
C GLN A 29 -26.51 -13.16 -16.42
N GLY A 30 -25.61 -12.43 -15.75
CA GLY A 30 -24.38 -13.02 -15.22
C GLY A 30 -23.30 -12.00 -14.95
N PHE A 31 -22.05 -12.44 -15.11
CA PHE A 31 -20.87 -11.60 -14.98
C PHE A 31 -19.85 -11.91 -16.07
N GLN A 32 -19.14 -10.88 -16.50
CA GLN A 32 -17.99 -10.99 -17.37
C GLN A 32 -16.72 -10.81 -16.54
N PHE A 33 -15.78 -11.74 -16.65
CA PHE A 33 -14.44 -11.54 -16.11
C PHE A 33 -13.66 -10.53 -16.97
N ILE A 34 -13.07 -9.52 -16.33
CA ILE A 34 -12.37 -8.43 -17.01
C ILE A 34 -10.86 -8.61 -16.87
N THR A 35 -10.36 -8.65 -15.64
CA THR A 35 -8.93 -8.79 -15.35
C THR A 35 -8.69 -9.20 -13.90
N THR A 36 -7.42 -9.45 -13.57
CA THR A 36 -6.96 -9.69 -12.20
C THR A 36 -5.92 -8.65 -11.81
N LEU A 37 -6.15 -7.95 -10.70
CA LEU A 37 -5.17 -7.07 -10.09
C LEU A 37 -4.23 -7.91 -9.21
N LYS A 38 -2.93 -7.77 -9.44
CA LYS A 38 -1.87 -8.49 -8.73
C LYS A 38 -0.90 -7.48 -8.14
N GLY A 39 -0.74 -7.52 -6.82
CA GLY A 39 0.17 -6.62 -6.10
C GLY A 39 0.47 -7.14 -4.70
N HIS A 40 -0.53 -7.71 -4.04
CA HIS A 40 -0.33 -8.29 -2.73
C HIS A 40 0.47 -9.59 -2.76
N GLN A 41 1.28 -9.79 -1.72
CA GLN A 41 2.10 -11.00 -1.51
C GLN A 41 1.42 -12.01 -0.57
N SER A 42 0.24 -11.68 -0.06
CA SER A 42 -0.56 -12.50 0.86
C SER A 42 -2.04 -12.14 0.72
N SER A 43 -2.92 -12.88 1.40
CA SER A 43 -4.38 -12.67 1.42
C SER A 43 -4.79 -11.20 1.45
N VAL A 44 -5.68 -10.83 0.54
CA VAL A 44 -6.38 -9.53 0.58
C VAL A 44 -7.58 -9.68 1.50
N ARG A 45 -7.57 -8.91 2.59
CA ARG A 45 -8.56 -9.03 3.66
C ARG A 45 -9.71 -8.05 3.48
N SER A 46 -9.46 -6.85 2.97
CA SER A 46 -10.47 -5.78 2.90
C SER A 46 -10.31 -4.94 1.63
N LEU A 47 -11.42 -4.44 1.11
CA LEU A 47 -11.52 -3.58 -0.05
C LEU A 47 -12.39 -2.36 0.29
N ALA A 48 -11.97 -1.18 -0.17
CA ALA A 48 -12.81 0.02 -0.18
C ALA A 48 -12.77 0.65 -1.57
N TYR A 49 -13.87 1.25 -2.04
CA TYR A 49 -13.93 1.82 -3.38
C TYR A 49 -14.49 3.24 -3.37
N ASP A 50 -13.75 4.16 -3.98
CA ASP A 50 -14.21 5.51 -4.28
C ASP A 50 -14.90 5.54 -5.64
N GLN A 51 -16.20 5.80 -5.63
CA GLN A 51 -17.04 5.87 -6.83
C GLN A 51 -16.72 7.10 -7.68
N GLU A 52 -16.37 8.21 -7.04
CA GLU A 52 -16.15 9.50 -7.72
C GLU A 52 -14.81 9.48 -8.45
N SER A 53 -13.74 9.14 -7.74
CA SER A 53 -12.39 9.10 -8.31
C SER A 53 -12.07 7.76 -9.00
N ARG A 54 -12.96 6.77 -8.95
CA ARG A 54 -12.76 5.41 -9.50
C ARG A 54 -11.48 4.74 -8.99
N VAL A 55 -11.24 4.87 -7.69
CA VAL A 55 -10.06 4.34 -7.02
C VAL A 55 -10.48 3.19 -6.13
N LEU A 56 -9.82 2.04 -6.30
CA LEU A 56 -9.96 0.90 -5.39
C LEU A 56 -8.80 0.92 -4.38
N PHE A 57 -9.11 0.67 -3.12
CA PHE A 57 -8.16 0.45 -2.04
C PHE A 57 -8.23 -1.01 -1.64
N SER A 58 -7.09 -1.65 -1.47
CA SER A 58 -7.03 -3.03 -0.99
C SER A 58 -6.03 -3.20 0.14
N GLY A 59 -6.46 -3.84 1.21
CA GLY A 59 -5.66 -4.07 2.41
C GLY A 59 -5.36 -5.55 2.59
N GLY A 60 -4.07 -5.89 2.73
CA GLY A 60 -3.60 -7.27 2.79
C GLY A 60 -2.92 -7.68 4.10
N TYR A 61 -2.76 -8.99 4.26
CA TYR A 61 -1.94 -9.59 5.32
C TYR A 61 -0.43 -9.43 5.10
N ASP A 62 -0.03 -8.89 3.95
CA ASP A 62 1.32 -8.40 3.69
C ASP A 62 1.60 -7.01 4.30
N GLN A 63 0.63 -6.45 5.04
CA GLN A 63 0.74 -5.20 5.82
C GLN A 63 0.79 -3.94 4.94
N ILE A 64 0.41 -4.08 3.67
CA ILE A 64 0.42 -3.03 2.66
C ILE A 64 -1.01 -2.72 2.27
N ILE A 65 -1.29 -1.45 2.01
CA ILE A 65 -2.48 -1.04 1.27
C ILE A 65 -2.05 -0.74 -0.16
N VAL A 66 -2.75 -1.27 -1.15
CA VAL A 66 -2.52 -0.90 -2.55
C VAL A 66 -3.67 0.00 -2.99
N VAL A 67 -3.32 1.10 -3.63
CA VAL A 67 -4.25 2.04 -4.25
C VAL A 67 -4.23 1.80 -5.75
N TRP A 68 -5.37 1.48 -6.33
CA TRP A 68 -5.54 1.14 -7.74
C TRP A 68 -6.38 2.20 -8.43
N ASP A 69 -5.83 2.88 -9.43
CA ASP A 69 -6.63 3.66 -10.37
C ASP A 69 -7.29 2.71 -11.37
N ILE A 70 -8.60 2.53 -11.26
CA ILE A 70 -9.37 1.60 -12.10
C ILE A 70 -9.81 2.26 -13.41
N GLY A 71 -9.85 3.58 -13.51
CA GLY A 71 -10.30 4.20 -14.74
C GLY A 71 -10.51 5.69 -14.71
N SER A 72 -9.93 6.43 -13.77
CA SER A 72 -10.02 7.88 -13.79
C SER A 72 -8.89 8.53 -14.58
N GLN A 73 -7.63 8.04 -14.59
CA GLN A 73 -6.55 8.86 -15.19
C GLN A 73 -5.38 8.12 -15.87
N LYS A 74 -4.84 7.02 -15.34
CA LYS A 74 -3.58 6.40 -15.82
C LYS A 74 -3.52 4.87 -15.74
N GLY A 75 -4.39 4.23 -14.97
CA GLY A 75 -4.33 2.77 -14.76
C GLY A 75 -3.12 2.35 -13.92
N THR A 76 -2.71 3.20 -12.98
CA THR A 76 -1.51 3.01 -12.16
C THR A 76 -1.89 2.49 -10.78
N ALA A 77 -0.89 1.97 -10.06
CA ALA A 77 -1.05 1.53 -8.69
C ALA A 77 0.16 1.96 -7.86
N TYR A 78 -0.09 2.29 -6.60
CA TYR A 78 0.98 2.58 -5.65
C TYR A 78 0.65 1.99 -4.27
N GLU A 79 1.70 1.79 -3.48
CA GLU A 79 1.63 1.16 -2.17
C GLU A 79 1.60 2.22 -1.07
N LEU A 80 0.78 2.01 -0.04
CA LEU A 80 0.87 2.71 1.24
C LEU A 80 1.36 1.70 2.29
N THR A 81 2.48 2.05 2.91
CA THR A 81 3.16 1.20 3.89
C THR A 81 3.39 2.00 5.16
N GLY A 82 3.13 1.38 6.31
CA GLY A 82 3.17 2.07 7.60
C GLY A 82 2.74 1.15 8.74
N HIS A 83 1.81 0.26 8.44
CA HIS A 83 1.43 -0.82 9.35
C HIS A 83 2.57 -1.82 9.57
N LYS A 84 2.64 -2.33 10.81
CA LYS A 84 3.62 -3.35 11.24
C LYS A 84 2.94 -4.70 11.54
N ALA A 85 1.66 -4.80 11.23
CA ALA A 85 0.81 -5.95 11.47
C ALA A 85 -0.16 -6.10 10.30
N LYS A 86 -0.76 -7.28 10.18
CA LYS A 86 -1.69 -7.59 9.10
C LYS A 86 -2.88 -6.64 9.15
N LEU A 87 -3.31 -6.19 7.97
CA LEU A 87 -4.51 -5.37 7.86
C LEU A 87 -5.75 -6.22 8.07
N THR A 88 -6.68 -5.69 8.85
CA THR A 88 -7.94 -6.32 9.19
C THR A 88 -9.09 -5.70 8.43
N ASP A 89 -9.09 -4.38 8.27
CA ASP A 89 -10.14 -3.68 7.54
C ASP A 89 -9.74 -2.30 6.98
N LEU A 90 -10.49 -1.81 6.00
CA LEU A 90 -10.36 -0.51 5.34
C LEU A 90 -11.71 0.18 5.27
N CYS A 91 -11.72 1.49 5.50
CA CYS A 91 -12.92 2.31 5.34
C CYS A 91 -12.54 3.64 4.70
N PHE A 92 -13.22 4.05 3.63
CA PHE A 92 -12.90 5.27 2.89
C PHE A 92 -13.94 6.35 3.14
N SER A 93 -13.44 7.56 3.34
CA SER A 93 -14.21 8.77 3.53
C SER A 93 -14.12 9.66 2.27
N PRO A 94 -15.11 9.66 1.35
CA PRO A 94 -15.09 10.51 0.16
C PRO A 94 -15.11 12.01 0.47
N GLN A 95 -15.84 12.44 1.51
CA GLN A 95 -16.01 13.88 1.80
C GLN A 95 -14.70 14.60 2.14
N VAL A 96 -13.79 13.92 2.86
CA VAL A 96 -12.49 14.49 3.25
C VAL A 96 -11.31 13.79 2.58
N LYS A 97 -11.59 12.83 1.69
CA LYS A 97 -10.61 11.96 1.01
C LYS A 97 -9.60 11.38 2.00
N ARG A 98 -10.12 10.70 3.02
CA ARG A 98 -9.32 10.00 4.03
C ARG A 98 -9.58 8.50 3.95
N LEU A 99 -8.53 7.70 3.99
CA LEU A 99 -8.66 6.26 4.16
C LEU A 99 -8.33 5.90 5.61
N LEU A 100 -9.23 5.18 6.25
CA LEU A 100 -9.02 4.52 7.53
C LEU A 100 -8.58 3.09 7.27
N SER A 101 -7.64 2.61 8.06
CA SER A 101 -7.11 1.26 7.97
C SER A 101 -6.85 0.72 9.36
N SER A 102 -7.27 -0.52 9.63
CA SER A 102 -7.03 -1.18 10.91
C SER A 102 -6.10 -2.37 10.76
N SER A 103 -5.47 -2.76 11.87
CA SER A 103 -4.58 -3.91 11.94
C SER A 103 -4.87 -4.83 13.12
N GLU A 104 -4.41 -6.08 13.03
CA GLU A 104 -4.54 -7.10 14.08
C GLU A 104 -3.92 -6.71 15.43
N ARG A 105 -3.08 -5.67 15.47
CA ARG A 105 -2.44 -5.17 16.70
C ARG A 105 -3.03 -3.86 17.22
N GLY A 106 -4.23 -3.50 16.76
CA GLY A 106 -4.94 -2.31 17.25
C GLY A 106 -4.35 -0.99 16.76
N ASN A 107 -3.46 -1.01 15.76
CA ASN A 107 -3.02 0.23 15.13
C ASN A 107 -3.99 0.60 14.01
N VAL A 108 -4.51 1.82 14.06
CA VAL A 108 -5.39 2.41 13.03
C VAL A 108 -4.63 3.52 12.32
N GLY A 109 -4.45 3.38 11.00
CA GLY A 109 -3.84 4.39 10.15
C GLY A 109 -4.89 5.23 9.44
N ILE A 110 -4.73 6.55 9.48
CA ILE A 110 -5.52 7.56 8.77
C ILE A 110 -4.63 8.13 7.67
N TRP A 111 -4.97 7.87 6.40
CA TRP A 111 -4.17 8.26 5.25
C TRP A 111 -4.80 9.45 4.53
N ASP A 112 -3.98 10.45 4.21
CA ASP A 112 -4.38 11.53 3.32
C ASP A 112 -4.29 11.06 1.86
N LEU A 113 -5.43 11.13 1.16
CA LEU A 113 -5.57 10.78 -0.26
C LEU A 113 -5.90 11.99 -1.13
N ASP A 114 -5.98 13.20 -0.59
CA ASP A 114 -6.09 14.43 -1.39
C ASP A 114 -4.73 14.88 -1.95
N ILE A 115 -3.66 14.22 -1.53
CA ILE A 115 -2.29 14.49 -1.96
C ILE A 115 -1.93 13.60 -3.14
N GLN A 116 -1.32 14.20 -4.15
CA GLN A 116 -0.75 13.45 -5.26
C GLN A 116 0.52 12.71 -4.81
N ARG A 117 0.48 11.38 -4.81
CA ARG A 117 1.63 10.53 -4.53
C ARG A 117 2.41 10.18 -5.78
N GLU A 118 3.71 9.92 -5.59
CA GLU A 118 4.64 9.46 -6.61
C GLU A 118 4.54 7.95 -6.78
N GLU A 119 4.55 7.47 -8.02
CA GLU A 119 4.60 6.05 -8.31
C GLU A 119 5.96 5.46 -7.93
N THR A 120 5.94 4.23 -7.41
CA THR A 120 7.17 3.51 -7.09
C THR A 120 7.94 3.21 -8.37
N ALA A 121 9.24 3.50 -8.37
CA ALA A 121 10.08 3.25 -9.53
C ALA A 121 10.14 1.75 -9.90
N GLU A 122 10.17 1.47 -11.21
CA GLU A 122 10.41 0.11 -11.71
C GLU A 122 11.75 -0.43 -11.23
N TRP A 123 11.76 -1.70 -10.85
CA TRP A 123 12.97 -2.33 -10.34
C TRP A 123 13.96 -2.60 -11.46
N GLY A 124 15.17 -2.07 -11.30
CA GLY A 124 16.29 -2.30 -12.21
C GLY A 124 16.61 -3.80 -12.35
N GLY A 125 16.76 -4.25 -13.59
CA GLY A 125 17.01 -5.65 -13.95
C GLY A 125 18.50 -6.04 -14.08
N GLY A 126 19.42 -5.25 -13.52
CA GLY A 126 20.86 -5.48 -13.65
C GLY A 126 21.35 -6.77 -12.98
N SER A 127 22.36 -7.42 -13.58
CA SER A 127 23.06 -8.58 -12.99
C SER A 127 24.28 -8.19 -12.14
N THR A 128 24.52 -6.90 -12.02
CA THR A 128 25.57 -6.27 -11.23
C THR A 128 24.97 -5.08 -10.48
N CYS A 129 25.56 -4.72 -9.34
CA CYS A 129 25.23 -3.49 -8.65
C CYS A 129 25.42 -2.28 -9.59
N GLU A 130 24.36 -1.51 -9.82
CA GLU A 130 24.38 -0.32 -10.69
C GLU A 130 25.22 0.84 -10.12
N LYS A 131 25.78 0.66 -8.92
CA LYS A 131 26.65 1.63 -8.24
C LYS A 131 28.12 1.26 -8.28
N CYS A 132 28.46 0.08 -7.78
CA CYS A 132 29.86 -0.35 -7.67
C CYS A 132 30.27 -1.40 -8.71
N GLY A 133 29.33 -1.87 -9.56
CA GLY A 133 29.59 -2.84 -10.62
C GLY A 133 29.88 -4.26 -10.13
N ILE A 134 29.81 -4.54 -8.82
CA ILE A 134 30.01 -5.88 -8.27
C ILE A 134 28.87 -6.80 -8.74
N PRO A 135 29.16 -8.00 -9.27
CA PRO A 135 28.13 -8.94 -9.69
C PRO A 135 27.24 -9.39 -8.53
N PHE A 136 25.97 -9.61 -8.82
CA PHE A 136 25.10 -10.31 -7.88
C PHE A 136 25.44 -11.81 -7.86
N PHE A 137 25.07 -12.51 -6.78
CA PHE A 137 25.46 -13.91 -6.55
C PHE A 137 25.03 -14.89 -7.65
N TRP A 138 24.03 -14.52 -8.47
CA TRP A 138 23.54 -15.31 -9.59
C TRP A 138 24.29 -15.04 -10.91
N ASN A 139 25.11 -13.99 -10.99
CA ASN A 139 25.95 -13.70 -12.14
C ASN A 139 27.29 -14.45 -12.05
N VAL A 140 27.21 -15.78 -12.12
CA VAL A 140 28.35 -16.69 -11.95
C VAL A 140 29.44 -16.43 -12.99
N LYS A 141 29.05 -16.05 -14.21
CA LYS A 141 29.99 -15.76 -15.31
C LYS A 141 30.91 -14.58 -14.94
N ASP A 142 30.34 -13.47 -14.49
CA ASP A 142 31.13 -12.27 -14.15
C ASP A 142 31.94 -12.49 -12.86
N MET A 143 31.37 -13.19 -11.88
CA MET A 143 32.10 -13.63 -10.68
C MET A 143 33.34 -14.47 -11.02
N TRP A 144 33.19 -15.46 -11.90
CA TRP A 144 34.28 -16.32 -12.33
C TRP A 144 35.36 -15.57 -13.11
N THR A 145 34.94 -14.60 -13.93
CA THR A 145 35.83 -13.80 -14.78
C THR A 145 36.65 -12.83 -13.93
N ARG A 146 36.02 -12.11 -13.00
CA ARG A 146 36.68 -11.11 -12.15
C ARG A 146 37.32 -11.69 -10.89
N LYS A 147 37.09 -12.98 -10.59
CA LYS A 147 37.51 -13.66 -9.36
C LYS A 147 37.00 -12.95 -8.10
N VAL A 148 35.72 -12.59 -8.11
CA VAL A 148 35.03 -11.93 -6.99
C VAL A 148 33.83 -12.75 -6.53
N ILE A 149 33.49 -12.64 -5.24
CA ILE A 149 32.25 -13.23 -4.70
C ILE A 149 31.10 -12.25 -4.97
N GLY A 150 30.02 -12.76 -5.55
CA GLY A 150 28.83 -11.96 -5.82
C GLY A 150 28.06 -11.64 -4.55
N VAL A 151 27.30 -10.54 -4.61
CA VAL A 151 26.54 -10.00 -3.47
C VAL A 151 25.04 -10.20 -3.64
N ARG A 152 24.27 -10.07 -2.56
CA ARG A 152 22.81 -10.09 -2.64
C ARG A 152 22.30 -8.83 -3.34
N GLN A 153 21.33 -9.00 -4.23
CA GLN A 153 20.62 -7.91 -4.87
C GLN A 153 19.60 -7.30 -3.91
N HIS A 154 19.57 -5.97 -3.91
CA HIS A 154 18.54 -5.16 -3.29
C HIS A 154 18.12 -4.08 -4.27
N HIS A 155 16.98 -3.45 -4.03
CA HIS A 155 16.48 -2.37 -4.85
C HIS A 155 16.34 -1.11 -4.00
N CYS A 156 16.75 0.03 -4.55
CA CYS A 156 16.48 1.33 -3.95
C CYS A 156 15.00 1.66 -4.10
N ARG A 157 14.28 1.96 -3.02
CA ARG A 157 12.84 2.24 -3.11
C ARG A 157 12.47 3.55 -3.82
N LYS A 158 13.37 4.54 -3.84
CA LYS A 158 13.12 5.80 -4.56
C LYS A 158 13.39 5.72 -6.06
N CYS A 159 14.47 5.08 -6.50
CA CYS A 159 14.86 5.07 -7.93
C CYS A 159 14.83 3.69 -8.60
N GLY A 160 14.46 2.63 -7.89
CA GLY A 160 14.34 1.29 -8.45
C GLY A 160 15.65 0.59 -8.77
N ARG A 161 16.80 1.29 -8.80
CA ARG A 161 18.11 0.72 -9.13
C ARG A 161 18.47 -0.51 -8.31
N ALA A 162 19.01 -1.52 -8.97
CA ALA A 162 19.57 -2.72 -8.37
C ALA A 162 20.93 -2.41 -7.74
N VAL A 163 21.00 -2.48 -6.43
CA VAL A 163 22.15 -2.10 -5.61
C VAL A 163 22.52 -3.19 -4.62
N CYS A 164 23.79 -3.26 -4.23
CA CYS A 164 24.23 -4.15 -3.16
C CYS A 164 24.07 -3.48 -1.79
N ALA A 165 24.12 -4.27 -0.73
CA ALA A 165 23.96 -3.78 0.65
C ALA A 165 24.87 -2.59 0.97
N LYS A 166 26.15 -2.62 0.56
CA LYS A 166 27.12 -1.54 0.79
C LYS A 166 26.75 -0.21 0.11
N CYS A 167 26.05 -0.27 -1.03
CA CYS A 167 25.63 0.91 -1.77
C CYS A 167 24.25 1.43 -1.33
N SER A 168 23.62 0.75 -0.38
CA SER A 168 22.27 1.03 0.13
C SER A 168 22.16 0.70 1.62
N GLU A 169 23.12 1.18 2.41
CA GLU A 169 23.15 1.00 3.87
C GLU A 169 22.19 1.94 4.59
N LEU A 170 21.64 2.93 3.88
CA LEU A 170 20.78 3.97 4.44
C LEU A 170 19.30 3.63 4.26
N GLU A 171 18.51 4.04 5.23
CA GLU A 171 17.04 3.93 5.22
C GLU A 171 16.45 5.31 5.52
N SER A 172 15.32 5.62 4.88
CA SER A 172 14.55 6.85 5.14
C SER A 172 13.07 6.54 4.96
N THR A 173 12.21 7.26 5.68
CA THR A 173 10.81 7.40 5.29
C THR A 173 10.75 8.26 4.02
N TYR A 174 9.71 8.03 3.22
CA TYR A 174 9.39 8.84 2.06
C TYR A 174 7.88 8.79 1.77
N PRO A 175 7.07 9.45 2.61
CA PRO A 175 5.62 9.55 2.45
C PRO A 175 5.12 9.96 1.05
N PRO A 176 5.82 10.77 0.23
CA PRO A 176 5.39 11.04 -1.15
C PRO A 176 5.19 9.78 -2.01
N MET A 177 5.92 8.69 -1.78
CA MET A 177 5.68 7.37 -2.42
C MET A 177 4.89 6.39 -1.55
N GLY A 178 4.30 6.86 -0.44
CA GLY A 178 3.54 6.02 0.48
C GLY A 178 4.38 5.27 1.52
N PHE A 179 5.65 5.63 1.72
CA PHE A 179 6.51 4.98 2.71
C PHE A 179 6.55 5.73 4.05
N GLU A 180 5.63 5.40 4.97
CA GLU A 180 5.59 5.93 6.34
C GLU A 180 6.55 5.18 7.30
N ILE A 181 7.09 4.05 6.86
CA ILE A 181 8.18 3.33 7.54
C ILE A 181 9.51 3.51 6.81
N PRO A 182 10.65 3.39 7.52
CA PRO A 182 11.95 3.45 6.89
C PRO A 182 12.10 2.40 5.79
N VAL A 183 12.42 2.85 4.59
CA VAL A 183 12.72 1.99 3.44
C VAL A 183 14.14 2.19 2.96
N ARG A 184 14.70 1.12 2.41
CA ARG A 184 16.05 1.12 1.86
C ARG A 184 16.19 2.07 0.69
N MET A 185 17.20 2.93 0.78
CA MET A 185 17.57 3.86 -0.28
C MET A 185 19.05 3.76 -0.62
N CYS A 186 19.39 3.94 -1.90
CA CYS A 186 20.78 4.13 -2.28
C CYS A 186 21.29 5.48 -1.76
N GLN A 187 22.60 5.59 -1.57
CA GLN A 187 23.25 6.77 -0.99
C GLN A 187 22.86 8.08 -1.70
N ASP A 188 22.85 8.11 -3.04
CA ASP A 188 22.41 9.27 -3.81
C ASP A 188 20.97 9.69 -3.49
N CYS A 189 20.04 8.73 -3.50
CA CYS A 189 18.63 9.03 -3.26
C CYS A 189 18.45 9.57 -1.85
N HIS A 190 19.07 8.92 -0.86
CA HIS A 190 19.01 9.36 0.52
C HIS A 190 19.52 10.80 0.69
N ALA A 191 20.60 11.19 -0.01
CA ALA A 191 21.14 12.54 0.03
C ALA A 191 20.20 13.61 -0.58
N THR A 192 19.27 13.22 -1.45
CA THR A 192 18.28 14.13 -2.05
C THR A 192 17.00 14.30 -1.25
N VAL A 193 16.73 13.42 -0.28
CA VAL A 193 15.46 13.46 0.49
C VAL A 193 15.53 14.61 1.49
N THR A 194 14.58 15.53 1.40
CA THR A 194 14.45 16.72 2.24
C THR A 194 13.69 16.43 3.54
N THR A 195 13.62 17.40 4.45
CA THR A 195 12.78 17.29 5.66
C THR A 195 11.30 17.21 5.30
N ASP A 196 10.89 18.00 4.30
CA ASP A 196 9.49 18.08 3.87
C ASP A 196 9.04 16.74 3.27
N ASP A 197 9.92 16.10 2.48
CA ASP A 197 9.71 14.75 1.93
C ASP A 197 9.54 13.66 3.00
N ARG A 198 9.94 13.91 4.25
CA ARG A 198 9.81 12.98 5.38
C ARG A 198 8.59 13.28 6.24
N THR A 199 7.83 14.34 5.92
CA THR A 199 6.62 14.71 6.66
C THR A 199 5.57 13.62 6.47
N PRO A 200 5.06 13.02 7.57
CA PRO A 200 4.06 11.97 7.47
C PRO A 200 2.82 12.43 6.73
N LEU A 201 2.34 11.60 5.81
CA LEU A 201 1.06 11.79 5.12
C LEU A 201 0.00 10.80 5.62
N ALA A 202 0.30 10.16 6.75
CA ALA A 202 -0.62 9.35 7.51
C ALA A 202 -0.39 9.52 9.01
N THR A 203 -1.48 9.43 9.77
CA THR A 203 -1.46 9.46 11.23
C THR A 203 -1.84 8.08 11.75
N PHE A 204 -1.09 7.55 12.71
CA PHE A 204 -1.34 6.25 13.31
C PHE A 204 -1.81 6.40 14.76
N LEU A 205 -2.95 5.78 15.07
CA LEU A 205 -3.58 5.80 16.37
C LEU A 205 -3.48 4.40 17.00
N GLU A 206 -3.09 4.33 18.27
CA GLU A 206 -2.97 3.06 19.00
C GLU A 206 -4.21 2.78 19.86
N PHE A 207 -4.85 1.64 19.61
CA PHE A 207 -6.00 1.16 20.35
C PHE A 207 -5.57 0.07 21.32
N LYS A 208 -6.26 0.00 22.47
CA LYS A 208 -5.99 -1.02 23.49
C LYS A 208 -6.38 -2.44 23.05
N SER A 209 -7.31 -2.54 22.10
CA SER A 209 -7.77 -3.79 21.52
C SER A 209 -7.48 -3.77 20.02
N ASP A 210 -7.46 -4.95 19.43
CA ASP A 210 -7.52 -5.08 17.98
C ASP A 210 -8.84 -4.51 17.44
N VAL A 211 -8.80 -4.15 16.16
CA VAL A 211 -9.98 -3.72 15.40
C VAL A 211 -10.09 -4.68 14.23
N THR A 212 -11.14 -5.48 14.22
CA THR A 212 -11.38 -6.53 13.23
C THR A 212 -12.21 -6.04 12.06
N ASP A 213 -13.04 -5.02 12.29
CA ASP A 213 -13.99 -4.46 11.33
C ASP A 213 -14.31 -3.00 11.69
N MET A 214 -14.58 -2.18 10.68
CA MET A 214 -14.86 -0.76 10.80
C MET A 214 -15.99 -0.37 9.85
N ASP A 215 -16.81 0.58 10.28
CA ASP A 215 -17.80 1.21 9.42
C ASP A 215 -17.90 2.71 9.70
N LEU A 216 -18.19 3.48 8.67
CA LEU A 216 -18.20 4.93 8.71
C LEU A 216 -19.54 5.48 8.23
N ASP A 217 -20.25 6.15 9.13
CA ASP A 217 -21.39 7.00 8.81
C ASP A 217 -20.89 8.45 8.73
N GLU A 218 -20.55 8.89 7.52
CA GLU A 218 -20.09 10.26 7.27
C GLU A 218 -21.16 11.32 7.48
N GLU A 219 -22.45 11.00 7.29
CA GLU A 219 -23.53 11.98 7.47
C GLU A 219 -23.61 12.42 8.94
N ARG A 220 -23.34 11.48 9.85
CA ARG A 220 -23.37 11.70 11.29
C ARG A 220 -21.99 11.89 11.91
N TRP A 221 -20.92 11.75 11.14
CA TRP A 221 -19.54 11.72 11.63
C TRP A 221 -19.32 10.67 12.71
N ILE A 222 -19.99 9.53 12.56
CA ILE A 222 -19.90 8.40 13.48
C ILE A 222 -19.02 7.34 12.84
N TRP A 223 -18.00 6.92 13.55
CA TRP A 223 -17.19 5.75 13.19
C TRP A 223 -17.44 4.64 14.18
N ILE A 224 -17.66 3.44 13.66
CA ILE A 224 -17.92 2.24 14.43
C ILE A 224 -16.72 1.33 14.26
N THR A 225 -16.21 0.82 15.37
CA THR A 225 -15.15 -0.19 15.38
C THR A 225 -15.59 -1.40 16.17
N VAL A 226 -15.30 -2.59 15.65
CA VAL A 226 -15.50 -3.85 16.36
C VAL A 226 -14.14 -4.53 16.52
N GLY A 227 -13.89 -5.10 17.70
CA GLY A 227 -12.66 -5.85 17.99
C GLY A 227 -12.94 -7.28 18.45
N SER A 228 -11.88 -8.05 18.71
CA SER A 228 -11.99 -9.40 19.28
C SER A 228 -12.47 -9.37 20.73
N ASP A 229 -12.48 -8.20 21.37
CA ASP A 229 -13.08 -7.96 22.68
C ASP A 229 -14.62 -8.06 22.69
N LYS A 230 -15.24 -8.25 21.50
CA LYS A 230 -16.70 -8.34 21.30
C LYS A 230 -17.43 -7.06 21.71
N ILE A 231 -16.74 -5.93 21.72
CA ILE A 231 -17.30 -4.62 22.03
C ILE A 231 -17.39 -3.83 20.73
N ILE A 232 -18.58 -3.27 20.49
CA ILE A 232 -18.79 -2.26 19.46
C ILE A 232 -18.50 -0.90 20.10
N LYS A 233 -17.50 -0.19 19.59
CA LYS A 233 -17.16 1.16 20.03
C LYS A 233 -17.63 2.15 18.99
N VAL A 234 -18.23 3.23 19.46
CA VAL A 234 -18.79 4.30 18.63
C VAL A 234 -18.01 5.57 18.94
N TRP A 235 -17.48 6.19 17.90
CA TRP A 235 -16.58 7.33 17.99
C TRP A 235 -17.18 8.52 17.22
N ASP A 236 -17.09 9.71 17.80
CA ASP A 236 -17.24 10.96 17.04
C ASP A 236 -15.88 11.28 16.43
N ILE A 237 -15.84 11.32 15.10
CA ILE A 237 -14.59 11.48 14.35
C ILE A 237 -14.49 12.81 13.62
N LYS A 238 -15.45 13.73 13.81
CA LYS A 238 -15.50 14.98 13.06
C LYS A 238 -14.20 15.77 13.18
N SER A 239 -13.67 15.89 14.39
CA SER A 239 -12.40 16.57 14.65
C SER A 239 -11.16 15.77 14.23
N THR A 240 -11.29 14.46 14.03
CA THR A 240 -10.18 13.58 13.67
C THR A 240 -9.96 13.55 12.16
N LEU A 241 -11.06 13.57 11.38
CA LEU A 241 -11.01 13.57 9.92
C LEU A 241 -10.97 14.98 9.32
N CYS A 242 -11.48 15.99 10.02
CA CYS A 242 -11.40 17.41 9.64
C CYS A 242 -10.53 18.19 10.66
N PRO A 243 -9.20 18.02 10.65
CA PRO A 243 -8.30 18.78 11.52
C PRO A 243 -8.18 20.27 11.12
#